data_AF-A0A316NWK7-F1
#
_entry.id   AF-A0A316NWK7-F1
#
_cell.length_a   1.000
_cell.length_b   1.000
_cell.length_c   1.000
_cell.angle_alpha   90.00
_cell.angle_beta   90.00
_cell.angle_gamma   90.00
#
_symmetry.space_group_name_H-M   'P 1'
#
loop_
_entity.id
_entity.type
_entity.pdbx_description
1 polymer ?
#
loop_
_entity_poly.entity_id
_entity_poly.type
_entity_poly.pdbx_seq_one_letter_code
_entity_poly.pdbx_strand_id
1 'polypeptide(L)'
;MTMERNVEIKTHQSPFPQKGEGKSFKCKIWLQFQSSAIQNNRVANKPQKRNHLFPQYLIPLFPSQKPAFTLAEGATHVDMYGNTRRCAFTMAEVLITLGIIGIVAAMTLPALIGNYQKKVLATKLKKTYTILSQQFIRTQLDNGDFDTWPKEGNIDIEEYFNIYYKPYFNGVNMCKYAKDCGYSSEFPWRNIDGSKINWGLQSNNSRILFQLNDGTTVFLPRNTTDGAGNPIYVNYFYVDINGAKTPNIVGHDVFTFMAVNKKGIMPQCYNRSYDYINANCSKTSTGNTNCCAAKIMANGWEIKDDYPW
;
A
#
# COMPACT_ATOMS: atom_id res chain seq x y z
N MET A 1 -53.07 -18.58 -16.83
CA MET A 1 -53.16 -19.03 -15.43
C MET A 1 -51.90 -18.59 -14.75
N THR A 2 -52.06 -17.67 -13.81
CA THR A 2 -51.03 -16.90 -13.10
C THR A 2 -50.24 -17.78 -12.14
N MET A 3 -48.98 -17.38 -11.93
CA MET A 3 -48.00 -17.93 -10.98
C MET A 3 -48.54 -18.11 -9.56
N GLU A 4 -48.04 -19.12 -8.85
CA GLU A 4 -47.66 -18.92 -7.44
C GLU A 4 -46.53 -19.88 -7.02
N ARG A 5 -45.56 -19.28 -6.31
CA ARG A 5 -44.33 -19.87 -5.76
C ARG A 5 -44.63 -20.55 -4.43
N ASN A 6 -43.85 -21.56 -4.05
CA ASN A 6 -43.43 -21.74 -2.67
C ASN A 6 -42.00 -22.30 -2.62
N VAL A 7 -41.10 -21.48 -2.07
CA VAL A 7 -39.70 -21.78 -1.77
C VAL A 7 -39.63 -21.95 -0.24
N GLU A 8 -39.34 -23.16 0.22
CA GLU A 8 -39.06 -23.43 1.64
C GLU A 8 -37.59 -23.10 1.95
N ILE A 9 -37.39 -22.13 2.85
CA ILE A 9 -36.09 -21.76 3.41
C ILE A 9 -35.92 -22.54 4.72
N LYS A 10 -35.03 -23.54 4.75
CA LYS A 10 -34.63 -24.22 5.99
C LYS A 10 -33.44 -23.50 6.63
N THR A 11 -33.70 -22.87 7.78
CA THR A 11 -32.70 -22.30 8.68
C THR A 11 -32.10 -23.39 9.58
N HIS A 12 -30.80 -23.64 9.49
CA HIS A 12 -30.07 -24.49 10.44
C HIS A 12 -29.46 -23.65 11.56
N GLN A 13 -29.88 -23.94 12.79
CA GLN A 13 -29.34 -23.43 14.06
C GLN A 13 -28.08 -24.19 14.48
N SER A 14 -27.10 -23.46 15.02
CA SER A 14 -25.94 -23.97 15.75
C SER A 14 -26.18 -23.88 17.28
N PRO A 15 -25.66 -24.81 18.11
CA PRO A 15 -25.76 -24.70 19.56
C PRO A 15 -24.42 -24.32 20.22
N PHE A 16 -24.44 -23.29 21.07
CA PHE A 16 -23.45 -23.04 22.13
C PHE A 16 -24.22 -22.95 23.48
N PRO A 17 -23.68 -23.52 24.58
CA PRO A 17 -24.37 -23.55 25.87
C PRO A 17 -24.20 -22.27 26.70
N GLN A 18 -25.24 -21.95 27.47
CA GLN A 18 -25.31 -20.86 28.45
C GLN A 18 -24.80 -21.29 29.83
N LYS A 19 -24.17 -20.36 30.57
CA LYS A 19 -24.25 -20.22 32.04
C LYS A 19 -23.93 -18.77 32.46
N GLY A 20 -24.79 -18.18 33.30
CA GLY A 20 -24.59 -16.91 34.04
C GLY A 20 -23.47 -17.02 35.08
N GLU A 21 -23.06 -15.99 35.83
CA GLU A 21 -23.69 -14.78 36.38
C GLU A 21 -22.61 -13.65 36.37
N GLY A 22 -22.91 -12.38 36.13
CA GLY A 22 -23.45 -11.45 37.12
C GLY A 22 -22.36 -10.59 37.78
N LYS A 23 -22.07 -9.38 37.25
CA LYS A 23 -21.66 -8.19 38.02
C LYS A 23 -21.66 -6.93 37.15
N SER A 24 -22.46 -5.96 37.61
CA SER A 24 -22.79 -4.67 36.99
C SER A 24 -21.63 -3.67 37.08
N PHE A 25 -21.25 -3.06 35.96
CA PHE A 25 -20.69 -1.70 35.94
C PHE A 25 -21.24 -0.92 34.75
N LYS A 26 -21.99 0.14 35.07
CA LYS A 26 -22.55 1.11 34.12
C LYS A 26 -21.43 1.90 33.46
N CYS A 27 -21.29 1.80 32.13
CA CYS A 27 -20.53 2.76 31.34
C CYS A 27 -21.48 3.41 30.32
N LYS A 28 -21.87 4.66 30.59
CA LYS A 28 -22.73 5.47 29.70
C LYS A 28 -21.89 5.96 28.52
N ILE A 29 -22.16 5.40 27.35
CA ILE A 29 -21.77 5.93 26.04
C ILE A 29 -22.66 7.14 25.75
N TRP A 30 -22.04 8.29 25.44
CA TRP A 30 -22.72 9.42 24.81
C TRP A 30 -22.40 9.40 23.31
N LEU A 31 -23.40 9.07 22.51
CA LEU A 31 -23.47 9.32 21.07
C LEU A 31 -24.21 10.64 20.88
N GLN A 32 -23.58 11.62 20.21
CA GLN A 32 -24.29 12.81 19.72
C GLN A 32 -24.14 12.86 18.20
N PHE A 33 -25.29 12.67 17.53
CA PHE A 33 -25.50 12.99 16.12
C PHE A 33 -25.52 14.52 15.95
N GLN A 34 -24.86 15.03 14.91
CA GLN A 34 -25.26 16.29 14.28
C GLN A 34 -25.49 16.07 12.79
N SER A 35 -26.65 16.53 12.35
CA SER A 35 -27.15 16.55 10.99
C SER A 35 -27.02 17.97 10.41
N SER A 36 -26.87 17.99 9.09
CA SER A 36 -27.35 18.99 8.12
C SER A 36 -26.61 20.31 7.88
N ALA A 37 -26.22 20.45 6.60
CA ALA A 37 -26.58 21.51 5.65
C ALA A 37 -25.54 22.59 5.27
N ILE A 38 -25.08 22.38 4.04
CA ILE A 38 -24.57 23.26 2.98
C ILE A 38 -25.31 24.61 2.87
N GLN A 39 -24.55 25.71 2.79
CA GLN A 39 -24.92 26.94 2.07
C GLN A 39 -23.65 27.54 1.42
N ASN A 40 -23.69 27.71 0.10
CA ASN A 40 -22.73 28.45 -0.73
C ASN A 40 -22.96 29.95 -0.57
N ASN A 41 -21.91 30.78 -0.53
CA ASN A 41 -21.89 32.04 -1.30
C ASN A 41 -20.49 32.67 -1.46
N ARG A 42 -20.35 33.37 -2.58
CA ARG A 42 -19.12 33.81 -3.26
C ARG A 42 -18.48 35.07 -2.64
N VAL A 43 -17.15 35.02 -2.58
CA VAL A 43 -16.10 36.01 -3.00
C VAL A 43 -16.42 37.52 -2.97
N ALA A 44 -15.62 38.29 -2.19
CA ALA A 44 -14.93 39.52 -2.65
C ALA A 44 -13.85 40.06 -1.67
N ASN A 45 -12.58 39.90 -2.07
CA ASN A 45 -11.38 40.76 -2.01
C ASN A 45 -10.91 41.59 -0.78
N LYS A 46 -9.68 41.20 -0.33
CA LYS A 46 -8.43 42.00 -0.07
C LYS A 46 -8.28 42.82 1.25
N PRO A 47 -7.04 43.16 1.69
CA PRO A 47 -5.96 42.25 2.14
C PRO A 47 -5.31 42.74 3.46
N GLN A 48 -4.98 41.90 4.44
CA GLN A 48 -4.09 42.34 5.53
C GLN A 48 -3.27 41.21 6.14
N LYS A 49 -1.96 41.47 6.20
CA LYS A 49 -0.87 40.65 6.78
C LYS A 49 -1.27 40.07 8.14
N ARG A 50 -1.03 38.78 8.37
CA ARG A 50 -0.96 38.23 9.74
C ARG A 50 0.16 37.22 9.90
N ASN A 51 1.00 37.52 10.88
CA ASN A 51 2.11 36.75 11.39
C ASN A 51 1.65 35.41 11.97
N HIS A 52 2.59 34.46 11.94
CA HIS A 52 2.59 33.16 12.61
C HIS A 52 1.99 33.19 14.02
N LEU A 53 1.16 32.18 14.34
CA LEU A 53 0.98 31.67 15.70
C LEU A 53 0.47 30.22 15.64
N PHE A 54 1.32 29.30 16.09
CA PHE A 54 0.97 27.93 16.45
C PHE A 54 0.07 27.93 17.70
N PRO A 55 -0.93 27.03 17.82
CA PRO A 55 -1.72 26.93 19.04
C PRO A 55 -0.91 26.22 20.14
N GLN A 56 -0.71 26.91 21.26
CA GLN A 56 -0.13 26.35 22.49
C GLN A 56 -1.18 25.49 23.21
N TYR A 57 -0.77 24.29 23.64
CA TYR A 57 -1.56 23.38 24.46
C TYR A 57 -1.76 23.96 25.88
N LEU A 58 -3.00 23.97 26.36
CA LEU A 58 -3.36 24.35 27.74
C LEU A 58 -2.95 23.24 28.74
N ILE A 59 -2.19 23.61 29.77
CA ILE A 59 -1.93 22.80 30.97
C ILE A 59 -3.01 23.14 32.02
N PRO A 60 -3.66 22.18 32.70
CA PRO A 60 -4.63 22.49 33.75
C PRO A 60 -3.93 22.96 35.03
N LEU A 61 -4.35 24.11 35.57
CA LEU A 61 -3.90 24.65 36.86
C LEU A 61 -4.70 24.03 38.01
N PHE A 62 -4.03 23.40 38.97
CA PHE A 62 -4.62 23.04 40.27
C PHE A 62 -4.84 24.28 41.14
N PRO A 63 -5.95 24.38 41.91
CA PRO A 63 -6.21 25.51 42.78
C PRO A 63 -5.35 25.45 44.06
N SER A 64 -4.57 26.52 44.28
CA SER A 64 -3.83 26.76 45.53
C SER A 64 -4.79 27.25 46.62
N GLN A 65 -4.85 26.54 47.76
CA GLN A 65 -5.54 27.00 48.96
C GLN A 65 -4.80 28.20 49.55
N LYS A 66 -5.48 29.33 49.72
CA LYS A 66 -4.95 30.52 50.40
C LYS A 66 -5.12 30.36 51.92
N PRO A 67 -4.08 30.56 52.76
CA PRO A 67 -4.29 30.74 54.18
C PRO A 67 -4.84 32.15 54.42
N ALA A 68 -5.96 32.25 55.13
CA ALA A 68 -6.52 33.52 55.59
C ALA A 68 -5.82 33.91 56.91
N PHE A 69 -5.03 34.98 56.88
CA PHE A 69 -4.60 35.69 58.08
C PHE A 69 -5.22 37.09 58.05
N THR A 70 -5.98 37.43 59.09
CA THR A 70 -6.49 38.78 59.34
C THR A 70 -5.41 39.62 60.01
N LEU A 71 -5.10 40.77 59.42
CA LEU A 71 -4.12 41.73 59.90
C LEU A 71 -4.77 42.67 60.93
N ALA A 72 -4.06 43.03 62.00
CA ALA A 72 -4.49 44.09 62.92
C ALA A 72 -4.38 45.47 62.25
N GLU A 73 -5.32 46.37 62.54
CA GLU A 73 -5.33 47.77 62.07
C GLU A 73 -4.03 48.47 62.47
N GLY A 74 -3.19 48.82 61.48
CA GLY A 74 -1.97 49.60 61.69
C GLY A 74 -0.74 49.19 60.89
N ALA A 75 -0.75 48.05 60.19
CA ALA A 75 0.37 47.65 59.34
C ALA A 75 0.26 48.27 57.93
N THR A 76 1.17 49.21 57.60
CA THR A 76 1.21 49.92 56.31
C THR A 76 1.99 49.20 55.21
N HIS A 77 2.51 48.00 55.47
CA HIS A 77 3.09 47.13 54.45
C HIS A 77 3.03 45.67 54.91
N VAL A 78 2.35 44.83 54.13
CA VAL A 78 2.47 43.38 54.21
C VAL A 78 3.17 42.96 52.93
N ASP A 79 4.44 42.56 53.03
CA ASP A 79 5.12 41.96 51.90
C ASP A 79 4.45 40.60 51.66
N MET A 80 3.52 40.53 50.71
CA MET A 80 3.04 39.25 50.23
C MET A 80 4.18 38.63 49.43
N TYR A 81 5.05 37.89 50.11
CA TYR A 81 5.96 36.96 49.44
C TYR A 81 5.12 35.87 48.79
N GLY A 82 4.64 36.17 47.58
CA GLY A 82 3.96 35.21 46.72
C GLY A 82 4.95 34.12 46.39
N ASN A 83 4.87 33.01 47.12
CA ASN A 83 5.63 31.78 46.87
C ASN A 83 5.11 31.14 45.57
N THR A 84 5.33 31.82 44.45
CA THR A 84 5.19 31.29 43.10
C THR A 84 6.39 30.37 42.87
N ARG A 85 6.38 29.20 43.52
CA ARG A 85 7.33 28.13 43.21
C ARG A 85 7.13 27.80 41.73
N ARG A 86 8.01 28.33 40.88
CA ARG A 86 8.06 27.96 39.48
C ARG A 86 8.60 26.52 39.46
N CYS A 87 7.72 25.55 39.18
CA CYS A 87 8.15 24.20 38.88
C CYS A 87 8.99 24.24 37.62
N ALA A 88 10.31 24.22 37.79
CA ALA A 88 11.27 24.10 36.71
C ALA A 88 11.81 22.67 36.75
N PHE A 89 11.87 22.03 35.58
CA PHE A 89 12.56 20.75 35.47
C PHE A 89 14.06 20.96 35.66
N THR A 90 14.68 20.12 36.47
CA THR A 90 16.13 20.06 36.56
C THR A 90 16.71 19.55 35.24
N MET A 91 17.94 19.95 34.90
CA MET A 91 18.60 19.41 33.70
C MET A 91 18.72 17.89 33.75
N ALA A 92 18.90 17.31 34.94
CA ALA A 92 18.96 15.86 35.12
C ALA A 92 17.63 15.18 34.75
N GLU A 93 16.48 15.71 35.19
CA GLU A 93 15.16 15.17 34.84
C GLU A 93 14.90 15.23 33.33
N VAL A 94 15.27 16.34 32.67
CA VAL A 94 15.12 16.47 31.22
C VAL A 94 16.04 15.49 30.47
N LEU A 95 17.29 15.33 30.91
CA LEU A 95 18.24 14.42 30.26
C LEU A 95 17.84 12.94 30.41
N ILE A 96 17.37 12.54 31.59
CA ILE A 96 16.91 11.16 31.82
C ILE A 96 15.66 10.88 30.99
N THR A 97 14.70 11.81 30.94
CA THR A 97 13.48 11.64 30.15
C THR A 97 13.76 11.58 28.64
N LEU A 98 14.62 12.44 28.10
CA LEU A 98 15.07 12.37 26.71
C LEU A 98 15.85 11.07 26.42
N GLY A 99 16.65 10.59 27.38
CA GLY A 99 17.36 9.32 27.27
C GLY A 99 16.40 8.12 27.17
N ILE A 100 15.39 8.06 28.03
CA ILE A 100 14.38 7.00 28.02
C ILE A 100 13.57 7.02 26.72
N ILE A 101 13.08 8.20 26.31
CA ILE A 101 12.33 8.34 25.04
C ILE A 101 13.22 7.95 23.85
N GLY A 102 14.51 8.33 23.86
CA GLY A 102 15.46 7.96 22.82
C GLY A 102 15.63 6.45 22.67
N ILE A 103 15.78 5.71 23.77
CA ILE A 103 15.92 4.24 23.76
C ILE A 103 14.64 3.59 23.23
N VAL A 104 13.47 3.98 23.76
CA VAL A 104 12.18 3.41 23.33
C VAL A 104 11.90 3.72 21.86
N ALA A 105 12.17 4.94 21.40
CA ALA A 105 12.02 5.31 20.00
C ALA A 105 12.96 4.48 19.10
N ALA A 106 14.21 4.27 19.51
CA ALA A 106 15.18 3.48 18.73
C ALA A 106 14.74 2.01 18.55
N MET A 107 14.06 1.42 19.56
CA MET A 107 13.55 0.04 19.47
C MET A 107 12.25 -0.07 18.67
N THR A 108 11.43 0.98 18.64
CA THR A 108 10.08 0.93 18.03
C THR A 108 10.07 1.41 16.58
N LEU A 109 10.90 2.39 16.22
CA LEU A 109 10.92 2.99 14.88
C LEU A 109 11.22 1.99 13.74
N PRO A 110 12.21 1.08 13.85
CA PRO A 110 12.48 0.12 12.77
C PRO A 110 11.29 -0.80 12.47
N ALA A 111 10.62 -1.32 13.51
CA ALA A 111 9.46 -2.19 13.36
C ALA A 111 8.27 -1.44 12.74
N LEU A 112 8.02 -0.20 13.18
CA LEU A 112 6.96 0.64 12.63
C LEU A 112 7.20 0.95 11.14
N ILE A 113 8.43 1.31 10.77
CA ILE A 113 8.81 1.60 9.38
C ILE A 113 8.65 0.35 8.51
N GLY A 114 9.11 -0.82 8.97
CA GLY A 114 8.97 -2.07 8.23
C GLY A 114 7.51 -2.44 7.97
N ASN A 115 6.65 -2.36 9.00
CA ASN A 115 5.22 -2.65 8.85
C ASN A 115 4.51 -1.62 7.94
N TYR A 116 4.91 -0.35 8.01
CA TYR A 116 4.41 0.68 7.11
C TYR A 116 4.80 0.40 5.66
N GLN A 117 6.06 0.06 5.38
CA GLN A 117 6.55 -0.29 4.05
C GLN A 117 5.79 -1.49 3.46
N LYS A 118 5.59 -2.55 4.25
CA LYS A 118 4.77 -3.71 3.87
C LYS A 118 3.35 -3.30 3.44
N LYS A 119 2.70 -2.42 4.22
CA LYS A 119 1.35 -1.93 3.91
C LYS A 119 1.30 -1.08 2.64
N VAL A 120 2.28 -0.19 2.46
CA VAL A 120 2.40 0.66 1.27
C VAL A 120 2.58 -0.21 0.01
N LEU A 121 3.48 -1.18 0.07
CA LEU A 121 3.75 -2.13 -1.01
C LEU A 121 2.48 -2.89 -1.39
N ALA A 122 1.80 -3.51 -0.41
CA ALA A 122 0.61 -4.30 -0.66
C ALA A 122 -0.52 -3.46 -1.28
N THR A 123 -0.68 -2.21 -0.81
CA THR A 123 -1.66 -1.26 -1.35
C THR A 123 -1.33 -0.85 -2.78
N LYS A 124 -0.06 -0.53 -3.07
CA LYS A 124 0.41 -0.19 -4.42
C LYS A 124 0.21 -1.37 -5.37
N LEU A 125 0.62 -2.57 -4.97
CA LEU A 125 0.45 -3.78 -5.77
C LEU A 125 -1.02 -4.05 -6.10
N LYS A 126 -1.91 -3.95 -5.10
CA LYS A 126 -3.36 -4.11 -5.29
C LYS A 126 -3.91 -3.10 -6.28
N LYS A 127 -3.51 -1.82 -6.14
CA LYS A 127 -3.90 -0.74 -7.07
C LYS A 127 -3.44 -1.08 -8.50
N THR A 128 -2.17 -1.40 -8.68
CA THR A 128 -1.61 -1.72 -9.98
C THR A 128 -2.28 -2.94 -10.61
N TYR A 129 -2.49 -4.01 -9.85
CA TYR A 129 -3.24 -5.19 -10.30
C TYR A 129 -4.67 -4.82 -10.74
N THR A 130 -5.35 -3.97 -9.97
CA THR A 130 -6.71 -3.53 -10.29
C THR A 130 -6.73 -2.77 -11.62
N ILE A 131 -5.78 -1.86 -11.84
CA ILE A 131 -5.66 -1.12 -13.09
C ILE A 131 -5.40 -2.08 -14.26
N LEU A 132 -4.42 -2.99 -14.12
CA LEU A 132 -4.09 -3.97 -15.15
C LEU A 132 -5.29 -4.86 -15.49
N SER A 133 -6.00 -5.35 -14.47
CA SER A 133 -7.19 -6.20 -14.65
C SER A 133 -8.32 -5.46 -15.34
N GLN A 134 -8.57 -4.20 -14.97
CA GLN A 134 -9.59 -3.37 -15.60
C GLN A 134 -9.27 -3.07 -17.07
N GLN A 135 -8.01 -2.74 -17.39
CA GLN A 135 -7.63 -2.52 -18.79
C GLN A 135 -7.68 -3.81 -19.59
N PHE A 136 -7.28 -4.94 -18.99
CA PHE A 136 -7.40 -6.25 -19.63
C PHE A 136 -8.85 -6.61 -19.97
N ILE A 137 -9.80 -6.34 -19.07
CA ILE A 137 -11.23 -6.55 -19.37
C ILE A 137 -11.67 -5.68 -20.55
N ARG A 138 -11.26 -4.41 -20.59
CA ARG A 138 -11.64 -3.50 -21.68
C ARG A 138 -11.12 -3.94 -23.04
N THR A 139 -9.88 -4.38 -23.12
CA THR A 139 -9.34 -4.93 -24.39
C THR A 139 -10.05 -6.20 -24.82
N GLN A 140 -10.49 -7.05 -23.88
CA GLN A 140 -11.31 -8.22 -24.23
C GLN A 140 -12.71 -7.85 -24.73
N LEU A 141 -13.31 -6.77 -24.22
CA LEU A 141 -14.62 -6.31 -24.68
C LEU A 141 -14.60 -5.88 -26.15
N ASP A 142 -13.52 -5.24 -26.58
CA ASP A 142 -13.40 -4.72 -27.95
C ASP A 142 -12.76 -5.72 -28.92
N ASN A 143 -11.77 -6.52 -28.45
CA ASN A 143 -10.97 -7.41 -29.29
C ASN A 143 -11.32 -8.90 -29.11
N GLY A 144 -12.33 -9.22 -28.31
CA GLY A 144 -12.76 -10.58 -28.01
C GLY A 144 -11.91 -11.28 -26.95
N ASP A 145 -12.24 -12.55 -26.69
CA ASP A 145 -11.59 -13.35 -25.66
C ASP A 145 -10.09 -13.52 -25.90
N PHE A 146 -9.29 -13.53 -24.82
CA PHE A 146 -7.83 -13.67 -24.90
C PHE A 146 -7.36 -14.91 -25.69
N ASP A 147 -8.20 -15.94 -25.76
CA ASP A 147 -7.87 -17.15 -26.52
C ASP A 147 -7.89 -17.00 -28.03
N THR A 148 -8.63 -16.03 -28.56
CA THR A 148 -8.68 -15.73 -30.00
C THR A 148 -7.54 -14.83 -30.45
N TRP A 149 -6.79 -14.25 -29.50
CA TRP A 149 -5.69 -13.35 -29.82
C TRP A 149 -4.53 -14.12 -30.46
N PRO A 150 -3.79 -13.51 -31.40
CA PRO A 150 -2.61 -14.12 -32.00
C PRO A 150 -1.61 -14.60 -30.93
N LYS A 151 -1.06 -15.81 -31.07
CA LYS A 151 -0.10 -16.43 -30.11
C LYS A 151 1.12 -17.06 -30.82
N GLU A 152 1.36 -16.69 -32.07
CA GLU A 152 2.51 -17.16 -32.83
C GLU A 152 3.79 -16.44 -32.41
N GLY A 153 4.93 -17.13 -32.48
CA GLY A 153 6.23 -16.56 -32.09
C GLY A 153 6.74 -15.44 -33.00
N ASN A 154 6.21 -15.31 -34.22
CA ASN A 154 6.69 -14.36 -35.25
C ASN A 154 5.83 -13.10 -35.41
N ILE A 155 4.99 -12.78 -34.43
CA ILE A 155 4.12 -11.59 -34.50
C ILE A 155 4.92 -10.31 -34.27
N ASP A 156 4.59 -9.25 -35.01
CA ASP A 156 5.05 -7.89 -34.70
C ASP A 156 4.48 -7.45 -33.34
N ILE A 157 5.38 -7.37 -32.35
CA ILE A 157 5.01 -7.03 -30.99
C ILE A 157 4.54 -5.58 -30.85
N GLU A 158 5.00 -4.67 -31.70
CA GLU A 158 4.59 -3.28 -31.65
C GLU A 158 3.15 -3.13 -32.14
N GLU A 159 2.80 -3.78 -33.26
CA GLU A 159 1.42 -3.86 -33.74
C GLU A 159 0.52 -4.51 -32.69
N TYR A 160 0.94 -5.64 -32.14
CA TYR A 160 0.19 -6.33 -31.09
C TYR A 160 -0.04 -5.42 -29.87
N PHE A 161 0.98 -4.70 -29.41
CA PHE A 161 0.85 -3.78 -28.29
C PHE A 161 -0.10 -2.61 -28.63
N ASN A 162 0.00 -2.06 -29.84
CA ASN A 162 -0.85 -0.96 -30.31
C ASN A 162 -2.33 -1.35 -30.41
N ILE A 163 -2.65 -2.61 -30.69
CA ILE A 163 -4.02 -3.12 -30.74
C ILE A 163 -4.53 -3.46 -29.33
N TYR A 164 -3.80 -4.33 -28.61
CA TYR A 164 -4.36 -4.99 -27.42
C TYR A 164 -4.11 -4.27 -26.11
N TYR A 165 -3.12 -3.39 -26.01
CA TYR A 165 -2.74 -2.76 -24.73
C TYR A 165 -2.77 -1.24 -24.80
N LYS A 166 -2.05 -0.62 -25.74
CA LYS A 166 -1.85 0.83 -25.80
C LYS A 166 -3.13 1.67 -25.70
N PRO A 167 -4.25 1.35 -26.39
CA PRO A 167 -5.46 2.18 -26.35
C PRO A 167 -6.12 2.20 -24.97
N TYR A 168 -5.89 1.17 -24.16
CA TYR A 168 -6.55 0.96 -22.88
C TYR A 168 -5.77 1.56 -21.71
N PHE A 169 -4.48 1.84 -21.90
CA PHE A 169 -3.67 2.51 -20.89
C PHE A 169 -3.56 4.00 -21.19
N ASN A 170 -4.09 4.83 -20.30
CA ASN A 170 -4.05 6.29 -20.45
C ASN A 170 -2.63 6.83 -20.33
N GLY A 171 -2.09 7.45 -21.38
CA GLY A 171 -0.85 8.24 -21.32
C GLY A 171 0.43 7.45 -21.12
N VAL A 172 0.51 6.19 -21.59
CA VAL A 172 1.72 5.38 -21.44
C VAL A 172 2.95 6.05 -22.06
N ASN A 173 4.05 6.05 -21.30
CA ASN A 173 5.36 6.44 -21.81
C ASN A 173 6.07 5.19 -22.32
N MET A 174 6.38 5.15 -23.61
CA MET A 174 7.10 4.02 -24.22
C MET A 174 8.60 4.18 -23.99
N CYS A 175 9.26 3.11 -23.52
CA CYS A 175 10.69 3.14 -23.24
C CYS A 175 11.40 2.18 -24.18
N LYS A 176 12.39 2.68 -24.94
CA LYS A 176 13.23 1.81 -25.76
C LYS A 176 14.26 1.11 -24.89
N TYR A 177 14.85 1.81 -23.93
CA TYR A 177 15.81 1.30 -22.97
C TYR A 177 15.40 1.64 -21.53
N ALA A 178 16.00 0.95 -20.56
CA ALA A 178 15.77 1.20 -19.14
C ALA A 178 15.96 2.68 -18.75
N LYS A 179 16.94 3.36 -19.35
CA LYS A 179 17.21 4.79 -19.11
C LYS A 179 16.05 5.70 -19.48
N ASP A 180 15.29 5.38 -20.53
CA ASP A 180 14.14 6.17 -20.96
C ASP A 180 13.00 6.14 -19.93
N CYS A 181 12.92 5.05 -19.17
CA CYS A 181 12.02 4.86 -18.04
C CYS A 181 12.61 5.37 -16.70
N GLY A 182 13.78 6.02 -16.73
CA GLY A 182 14.44 6.62 -15.57
C GLY A 182 15.40 5.71 -14.81
N TYR A 183 15.60 4.47 -15.24
CA TYR A 183 16.51 3.55 -14.55
C TYR A 183 17.98 3.93 -14.77
N SER A 184 18.80 3.81 -13.73
CA SER A 184 20.24 4.08 -13.80
C SER A 184 21.05 2.95 -14.43
N SER A 185 20.50 1.74 -14.50
CA SER A 185 21.15 0.54 -15.02
C SER A 185 20.24 -0.16 -16.03
N GLU A 186 20.84 -0.82 -17.03
CA GLU A 186 20.13 -1.69 -17.97
C GLU A 186 19.60 -2.97 -17.30
N PHE A 187 20.21 -3.37 -16.18
CA PHE A 187 19.88 -4.55 -15.37
C PHE A 187 19.52 -4.13 -13.93
N PRO A 188 18.42 -3.39 -13.74
CA PRO A 188 18.08 -2.78 -12.45
C PRO A 188 17.50 -3.79 -11.44
N TRP A 189 17.02 -4.95 -11.90
CA TRP A 189 16.30 -5.90 -11.07
C TRP A 189 17.20 -6.91 -10.36
N ARG A 190 16.82 -7.26 -9.13
CA ARG A 190 17.52 -8.23 -8.28
C ARG A 190 16.55 -9.27 -7.74
N ASN A 191 17.05 -10.46 -7.47
CA ASN A 191 16.30 -11.47 -6.72
C ASN A 191 16.23 -11.09 -5.23
N ILE A 192 15.40 -11.79 -4.46
CA ILE A 192 15.21 -11.53 -3.01
C ILE A 192 16.52 -11.72 -2.24
N ASP A 193 17.37 -12.67 -2.64
CA ASP A 193 18.70 -12.88 -2.06
C ASP A 193 19.73 -11.78 -2.43
N GLY A 194 19.35 -10.81 -3.27
CA GLY A 194 20.22 -9.74 -3.75
C GLY A 194 21.06 -10.08 -4.98
N SER A 195 21.01 -11.32 -5.47
CA SER A 195 21.68 -11.74 -6.69
C SER A 195 21.14 -10.97 -7.90
N LYS A 196 22.02 -10.70 -8.87
CA LYS A 196 21.68 -9.90 -10.05
C LYS A 196 20.84 -10.74 -11.02
N ILE A 197 19.86 -10.09 -11.64
CA ILE A 197 19.11 -10.67 -12.75
C ILE A 197 19.70 -10.10 -14.05
N ASN A 198 20.20 -10.98 -14.91
CA ASN A 198 20.81 -10.60 -16.19
C ASN A 198 19.75 -10.39 -17.29
N TRP A 199 18.68 -9.67 -16.97
CA TRP A 199 17.61 -9.31 -17.90
C TRP A 199 17.64 -7.83 -18.20
N GLY A 200 18.09 -7.49 -19.41
CA GLY A 200 18.14 -6.10 -19.85
C GLY A 200 16.74 -5.57 -20.09
N LEU A 201 16.37 -4.48 -19.43
CA LEU A 201 15.09 -3.79 -19.66
C LEU A 201 15.21 -2.96 -20.94
N GLN A 202 14.62 -3.46 -22.03
CA GLN A 202 14.55 -2.75 -23.30
C GLN A 202 13.38 -3.27 -24.14
N SER A 203 12.86 -2.41 -25.00
CA SER A 203 11.90 -2.77 -26.05
C SER A 203 12.65 -3.24 -27.30
N ASN A 204 12.22 -4.35 -27.88
CA ASN A 204 12.69 -4.87 -29.17
C ASN A 204 11.61 -5.79 -29.77
N ASN A 205 11.93 -6.53 -30.82
CA ASN A 205 10.97 -7.38 -31.55
C ASN A 205 10.31 -8.49 -30.71
N SER A 206 10.79 -8.80 -29.51
CA SER A 206 10.25 -9.86 -28.65
C SER A 206 9.70 -9.38 -27.31
N ARG A 207 9.87 -8.09 -26.97
CA ARG A 207 9.49 -7.52 -25.67
C ARG A 207 9.19 -6.03 -25.76
N ILE A 208 8.21 -5.57 -25.00
CA ILE A 208 7.85 -4.16 -24.87
C ILE A 208 8.05 -3.70 -23.43
N LEU A 209 8.62 -2.51 -23.28
CA LEU A 209 8.83 -1.80 -22.03
C LEU A 209 8.08 -0.47 -22.08
N PHE A 210 7.23 -0.22 -21.09
CA PHE A 210 6.49 1.02 -20.96
C PHE A 210 6.24 1.38 -19.51
N GLN A 211 5.94 2.65 -19.26
CA GLN A 211 5.64 3.19 -17.94
C GLN A 211 4.24 3.79 -17.91
N LEU A 212 3.50 3.51 -16.84
CA LEU A 212 2.22 4.11 -16.53
C LEU A 212 2.41 5.50 -15.92
N ASN A 213 1.38 6.35 -15.97
CA ASN A 213 1.42 7.72 -15.42
C ASN A 213 1.79 7.81 -13.94
N ASP A 214 1.57 6.75 -13.16
CA ASP A 214 1.93 6.71 -11.74
C ASP A 214 3.37 6.27 -11.47
N GLY A 215 4.16 6.06 -12.53
CA GLY A 215 5.55 5.65 -12.47
C GLY A 215 5.77 4.14 -12.49
N THR A 216 4.70 3.33 -12.40
CA THR A 216 4.80 1.86 -12.51
C THR A 216 5.36 1.48 -13.88
N THR A 217 6.40 0.65 -13.92
CA THR A 217 6.95 0.13 -15.16
C THR A 217 6.39 -1.27 -15.44
N VAL A 218 5.97 -1.50 -16.67
CA VAL A 218 5.53 -2.81 -17.14
C VAL A 218 6.47 -3.27 -18.25
N PHE A 219 6.99 -4.48 -18.08
CA PHE A 219 7.83 -5.17 -19.03
C PHE A 219 7.12 -6.44 -19.48
N LEU A 220 6.92 -6.52 -20.79
CA LEU A 220 6.02 -7.46 -21.44
C LEU A 220 6.82 -8.24 -22.50
N PRO A 221 7.54 -9.31 -22.10
CA PRO A 221 8.06 -10.26 -23.07
C PRO A 221 6.91 -11.05 -23.66
N ARG A 222 6.92 -11.16 -24.99
CA ARG A 222 5.92 -11.89 -25.76
C ARG A 222 6.50 -13.12 -26.42
N ASN A 223 7.75 -13.03 -26.87
CA ASN A 223 8.42 -14.13 -27.53
C ASN A 223 9.75 -14.42 -26.82
N THR A 224 10.10 -15.68 -26.72
CA THR A 224 11.47 -16.13 -26.42
C THR A 224 11.88 -17.14 -27.49
N THR A 225 13.04 -17.76 -27.36
CA THR A 225 13.52 -18.78 -28.30
C THR A 225 13.58 -20.14 -27.61
N ASP A 226 13.17 -21.20 -28.31
CA ASP A 226 13.43 -22.56 -27.87
C ASP A 226 14.92 -22.94 -27.98
N GLY A 227 15.28 -24.17 -27.60
CA GLY A 227 16.65 -24.67 -27.71
C GLY A 227 17.18 -24.81 -29.14
N ALA A 228 16.30 -24.75 -30.15
CA ALA A 228 16.64 -24.76 -31.57
C ALA A 228 16.66 -23.35 -32.19
N GLY A 229 16.38 -22.30 -31.40
CA GLY A 229 16.33 -20.91 -31.85
C GLY A 229 15.01 -20.48 -32.47
N ASN A 230 13.97 -21.33 -32.48
CA ASN A 230 12.67 -20.96 -32.99
C ASN A 230 11.94 -20.06 -31.98
N PRO A 231 11.23 -19.02 -32.45
CA PRO A 231 10.50 -18.15 -31.56
C PRO A 231 9.27 -18.85 -30.99
N ILE A 232 9.13 -18.79 -29.67
CA ILE A 232 8.02 -19.35 -28.91
C ILE A 232 7.32 -18.25 -28.12
N TYR A 233 5.98 -18.31 -28.10
CA TYR A 233 5.16 -17.37 -27.37
C TYR A 233 5.27 -17.56 -25.85
N VAL A 234 5.35 -16.44 -25.14
CA VAL A 234 5.33 -16.34 -23.68
C VAL A 234 4.31 -15.29 -23.25
N ASN A 235 3.74 -15.53 -22.07
CA ASN A 235 2.63 -14.75 -21.54
C ASN A 235 2.96 -14.30 -20.13
N TYR A 236 3.98 -13.47 -20.01
CA TYR A 236 4.42 -12.91 -18.73
C TYR A 236 4.35 -11.40 -18.76
N PHE A 237 3.94 -10.83 -17.63
CA PHE A 237 3.95 -9.41 -17.34
C PHE A 237 4.81 -9.23 -16.11
N TYR A 238 5.91 -8.49 -16.24
CA TYR A 238 6.72 -8.08 -15.10
C TYR A 238 6.37 -6.65 -14.78
N VAL A 239 5.93 -6.42 -13.56
CA VAL A 239 5.36 -5.15 -13.14
C VAL A 239 6.18 -4.65 -11.98
N ASP A 240 6.93 -3.58 -12.22
CA ASP A 240 7.69 -2.86 -11.22
C ASP A 240 6.83 -1.73 -10.66
N ILE A 241 6.32 -1.90 -9.45
CA ILE A 241 5.43 -0.94 -8.77
C ILE A 241 6.18 0.26 -8.17
N ASN A 242 7.51 0.19 -8.11
CA ASN A 242 8.37 1.28 -7.65
C ASN A 242 8.98 2.06 -8.82
N GLY A 243 9.06 1.42 -9.99
CA GLY A 243 9.61 1.96 -11.21
C GLY A 243 11.13 2.13 -11.10
N ALA A 244 11.66 3.24 -11.59
CA ALA A 244 13.11 3.50 -11.52
C ALA A 244 13.66 3.74 -10.10
N LYS A 245 12.79 3.87 -9.08
CA LYS A 245 13.22 4.12 -7.70
C LYS A 245 13.79 2.83 -7.12
N THR A 246 14.96 2.89 -6.52
CA THR A 246 15.57 1.73 -5.86
C THR A 246 15.01 1.52 -4.44
N PRO A 247 15.09 0.31 -3.89
CA PRO A 247 15.48 -0.95 -4.55
C PRO A 247 14.41 -1.44 -5.56
N ASN A 248 14.82 -2.32 -6.47
CA ASN A 248 13.93 -3.04 -7.40
C ASN A 248 14.14 -4.55 -7.24
N ILE A 249 13.55 -5.10 -6.19
CA ILE A 249 13.70 -6.51 -5.81
C ILE A 249 12.47 -7.28 -6.29
N VAL A 250 12.69 -8.43 -6.93
CA VAL A 250 11.61 -9.34 -7.33
C VAL A 250 10.89 -9.86 -6.09
N GLY A 251 9.57 -9.78 -6.08
CA GLY A 251 8.74 -10.08 -4.91
C GLY A 251 8.67 -8.93 -3.90
N HIS A 252 9.30 -7.79 -4.11
CA HIS A 252 9.06 -6.60 -3.28
C HIS A 252 8.55 -5.43 -4.12
N ASP A 253 9.26 -5.17 -5.21
CA ASP A 253 8.96 -4.09 -6.15
C ASP A 253 8.52 -4.65 -7.50
N VAL A 254 9.10 -5.79 -7.92
CA VAL A 254 8.82 -6.41 -9.21
C VAL A 254 7.99 -7.67 -9.02
N PHE A 255 6.83 -7.72 -9.67
CA PHE A 255 5.88 -8.84 -9.57
C PHE A 255 5.55 -9.41 -10.94
N THR A 256 5.38 -10.73 -11.00
CA THR A 256 5.07 -11.44 -12.25
C THR A 256 3.59 -11.83 -12.30
N PHE A 257 2.95 -11.50 -13.42
CA PHE A 257 1.58 -11.87 -13.75
C PHE A 257 1.52 -12.54 -15.12
N MET A 258 0.38 -13.15 -15.43
CA MET A 258 0.09 -13.77 -16.71
C MET A 258 -1.39 -13.52 -17.08
N ALA A 259 -1.67 -13.39 -18.36
CA ALA A 259 -3.05 -13.35 -18.84
C ALA A 259 -3.62 -14.77 -18.90
N VAL A 260 -4.82 -15.00 -18.40
CA VAL A 260 -5.43 -16.33 -18.37
C VAL A 260 -6.83 -16.24 -18.95
N ASN A 261 -7.13 -17.12 -19.89
CA ASN A 261 -8.45 -17.13 -20.51
C ASN A 261 -9.56 -17.28 -19.47
N LYS A 262 -10.63 -16.50 -19.62
CA LYS A 262 -11.79 -16.39 -18.71
C LYS A 262 -11.50 -15.96 -17.27
N LYS A 263 -10.23 -15.80 -16.90
CA LYS A 263 -9.79 -15.41 -15.55
C LYS A 263 -9.19 -14.01 -15.51
N GLY A 264 -8.75 -13.48 -16.66
CA GLY A 264 -8.10 -12.18 -16.74
C GLY A 264 -6.63 -12.24 -16.35
N ILE A 265 -6.10 -11.14 -15.83
CA ILE A 265 -4.73 -11.11 -15.30
C ILE A 265 -4.68 -11.86 -13.97
N MET A 266 -3.77 -12.81 -13.87
CA MET A 266 -3.55 -13.64 -12.68
C MET A 266 -2.07 -13.59 -12.27
N PRO A 267 -1.76 -13.64 -10.96
CA PRO A 267 -0.38 -13.69 -10.52
C PRO A 267 0.29 -15.00 -10.96
N GLN A 268 1.61 -14.96 -11.11
CA GLN A 268 2.37 -16.19 -11.30
C GLN A 268 2.09 -17.17 -10.15
N CYS A 269 1.88 -18.45 -10.50
CA CYS A 269 1.46 -19.51 -9.56
C CYS A 269 -0.01 -19.46 -9.09
N TYR A 270 -0.91 -18.71 -9.74
CA TYR A 270 -2.34 -18.62 -9.35
C TYR A 270 -3.07 -19.98 -9.26
N ASN A 271 -2.62 -21.00 -10.00
CA ASN A 271 -3.23 -22.32 -10.05
C ASN A 271 -2.52 -23.36 -9.15
N ARG A 272 -1.63 -22.91 -8.28
CA ARG A 272 -0.85 -23.77 -7.38
C ARG A 272 -1.45 -23.77 -5.98
N SER A 273 -1.10 -24.79 -5.18
CA SER A 273 -1.48 -24.85 -3.77
C SER A 273 -0.81 -23.73 -2.97
N TYR A 274 -1.40 -23.36 -1.84
CA TYR A 274 -0.82 -22.35 -0.94
C TYR A 274 0.59 -22.76 -0.47
N ASP A 275 0.83 -24.05 -0.19
CA ASP A 275 2.14 -24.55 0.21
C ASP A 275 3.20 -24.36 -0.88
N TYR A 276 2.84 -24.61 -2.15
CA TYR A 276 3.72 -24.36 -3.27
C TYR A 276 4.04 -22.87 -3.41
N ILE A 277 3.02 -22.02 -3.30
CA ILE A 277 3.17 -20.56 -3.35
C ILE A 277 4.10 -20.09 -2.22
N ASN A 278 3.94 -20.64 -1.01
CA ASN A 278 4.75 -20.30 0.14
C ASN A 278 6.22 -20.71 -0.05
N ALA A 279 6.48 -21.93 -0.54
CA ALA A 279 7.83 -22.41 -0.82
C ALA A 279 8.54 -21.58 -1.92
N ASN A 280 7.78 -21.13 -2.92
CA ASN A 280 8.29 -20.37 -4.08
C ASN A 280 8.13 -18.84 -3.94
N CYS A 281 7.69 -18.35 -2.78
CA CYS A 281 7.91 -16.97 -2.34
C CYS A 281 8.80 -17.00 -1.10
N SER A 282 10.08 -17.27 -1.34
CA SER A 282 11.11 -17.39 -0.31
C SER A 282 12.38 -16.66 -0.75
N LYS A 283 13.38 -16.57 0.13
CA LYS A 283 14.65 -15.88 -0.18
C LYS A 283 15.41 -16.53 -1.34
N THR A 284 15.16 -17.80 -1.62
CA THR A 284 15.77 -18.56 -2.72
C THR A 284 14.99 -18.45 -4.03
N SER A 285 13.85 -17.76 -4.05
CA SER A 285 13.05 -17.58 -5.26
C SER A 285 13.75 -16.66 -6.25
N THR A 286 13.80 -17.07 -7.52
CA THR A 286 14.50 -16.33 -8.58
C THR A 286 13.59 -16.07 -9.78
N GLY A 287 13.76 -14.88 -10.39
CA GLY A 287 13.13 -14.52 -11.66
C GLY A 287 11.67 -14.98 -11.83
N ASN A 288 11.43 -15.82 -12.83
CA ASN A 288 10.10 -16.20 -13.34
C ASN A 288 9.33 -17.19 -12.46
N THR A 289 9.99 -17.79 -11.48
CA THR A 289 9.37 -18.76 -10.58
C THR A 289 8.88 -18.12 -9.29
N ASN A 290 9.07 -16.79 -9.13
CA ASN A 290 8.65 -16.07 -7.95
C ASN A 290 7.11 -16.01 -7.86
N CYS A 291 6.55 -16.62 -6.81
CA CYS A 291 5.11 -16.67 -6.57
C CYS A 291 4.61 -15.59 -5.59
N CYS A 292 5.41 -14.56 -5.29
CA CYS A 292 5.09 -13.63 -4.19
C CYS A 292 3.84 -12.79 -4.43
N ALA A 293 3.53 -12.44 -5.69
CA ALA A 293 2.27 -11.79 -6.04
C ALA A 293 1.07 -12.67 -5.64
N ALA A 294 1.13 -13.97 -5.90
CA ALA A 294 0.08 -14.92 -5.53
C ALA A 294 -0.03 -15.07 -4.01
N LYS A 295 1.10 -15.06 -3.28
CA LYS A 295 1.10 -15.10 -1.81
C LYS A 295 0.37 -13.89 -1.21
N ILE A 296 0.72 -12.68 -1.66
CA ILE A 296 0.07 -11.44 -1.20
C ILE A 296 -1.42 -11.45 -1.53
N MET A 297 -1.78 -11.85 -2.75
CA MET A 297 -3.18 -11.91 -3.18
C MET A 297 -4.00 -12.94 -2.40
N ALA A 298 -3.46 -14.14 -2.16
CA ALA A 298 -4.09 -15.19 -1.35
C ALA A 298 -4.27 -14.77 0.12
N ASN A 299 -3.37 -13.93 0.63
CA ASN A 299 -3.48 -13.32 1.95
C ASN A 299 -4.38 -12.08 1.99
N GLY A 300 -5.19 -11.82 0.97
CA GLY A 300 -6.14 -10.70 0.96
C GLY A 300 -5.51 -9.34 0.67
N TRP A 301 -4.38 -9.32 -0.05
CA TRP A 301 -3.54 -8.13 -0.25
C TRP A 301 -2.87 -7.62 1.02
N GLU A 302 -2.40 -8.55 1.84
CA GLU A 302 -1.65 -8.26 3.06
C GLU A 302 -0.32 -9.04 3.07
N ILE A 303 0.73 -8.38 3.53
CA ILE A 303 2.04 -9.00 3.76
C ILE A 303 2.09 -9.43 5.23
N LYS A 304 2.00 -10.74 5.45
CA LYS A 304 2.10 -11.37 6.77
C LYS A 304 3.55 -11.54 7.21
N ASP A 305 3.75 -11.98 8.44
CA ASP A 305 5.09 -12.11 9.06
C ASP A 305 5.94 -13.22 8.42
N ASP A 306 5.32 -14.22 7.79
CA ASP A 306 5.97 -15.30 7.07
C ASP A 306 6.46 -14.90 5.67
N TYR A 307 6.30 -13.63 5.29
CA TYR A 307 6.82 -13.10 4.03
C TYR A 307 8.33 -12.92 4.08
N PRO A 308 9.07 -13.21 2.99
CA PRO A 308 10.52 -13.00 2.93
C PRO A 308 10.85 -11.49 2.82
N TRP A 309 10.67 -10.76 3.92
CA TRP A 309 10.97 -9.34 4.04
C TRP A 309 12.47 -9.06 4.13
#